data_AF-A0A9X4AU00-F1
#
_entry.id   AF-A0A9X4AU00-F1
#
_cell.length_a   1.000
_cell.length_b   1.000
_cell.length_c   1.000
_cell.angle_alpha   90.00
_cell.angle_beta   90.00
_cell.angle_gamma   90.00
#
_symmetry.space_group_name_H-M   'P 1'
#
loop_
_entity.id
_entity.type
_entity.pdbx_description
1 polymer ?
#
loop_
_entity_poly.entity_id
_entity_poly.type
_entity_poly.pdbx_seq_one_letter_code
_entity_poly.pdbx_strand_id
1 'polypeptide(L)'
;MADHVNIGYLNGSARTTMKTQQEDTGAQFSALAKAIDQAWLQTHKGDFTDAVREYQRVEAEFVARMNDNAPFVLETRRRIAEAILSAAHSHHPSFDVCREAWNNLVRFGFTNFHTRCMHSWFYADCCAYDEQPEEGLAVLEPLLAEIERLREEARATQRPTGFYENEIEHLGDLRDELLAQQRGELSPGRITRRMDEAYQPTPEEVRIDELYDTFWEARRAVFNTYARSWDRSFADVAADYRRVEADIVARAGEAEAFQPFVLEVRQVVAENILTAACGLEQPFEVCRDAWNELVHLGFRDFGEQCRMTDMYAKSCGLNRKPEEGLAVVEPLLAELEQRLDAELERRREAHAKSEPPTHEEPSPSFYRDWIKSLGELRDKLEAQRKGP
;
A
#
# COMPACT_ATOMS: atom_id res chain seq x y z
N MET A 1 -9.70 -11.14 -73.12
CA MET A 1 -8.61 -10.40 -72.46
C MET A 1 -9.17 -9.93 -71.14
N ALA A 2 -8.80 -10.60 -70.05
CA ALA A 2 -9.31 -10.38 -68.72
C ALA A 2 -8.28 -9.58 -67.92
N ASP A 3 -8.68 -8.41 -67.43
CA ASP A 3 -7.84 -7.55 -66.61
C ASP A 3 -7.83 -8.04 -65.16
N HIS A 4 -6.65 -8.49 -64.72
CA HIS A 4 -6.34 -8.75 -63.33
C HIS A 4 -6.10 -7.41 -62.60
N VAL A 5 -7.05 -7.00 -61.77
CA VAL A 5 -6.87 -5.88 -60.82
C VAL A 5 -6.07 -6.36 -59.62
N ASN A 6 -4.93 -5.70 -59.39
CA ASN A 6 -3.94 -6.03 -58.37
C ASN A 6 -4.35 -5.46 -57.00
N ILE A 7 -4.96 -6.28 -56.14
CA ILE A 7 -5.38 -5.95 -54.76
C ILE A 7 -4.20 -6.18 -53.79
N GLY A 8 -3.06 -5.53 -54.04
CA GLY A 8 -1.81 -5.79 -53.30
C GLY A 8 -1.27 -4.65 -52.43
N TYR A 9 -1.69 -3.39 -52.64
CA TYR A 9 -0.94 -2.23 -52.14
C TYR A 9 -1.60 -1.38 -51.03
N LEU A 10 -2.79 -1.75 -50.54
CA LEU A 10 -3.50 -0.95 -49.51
C LEU A 10 -3.29 -1.42 -48.05
N ASN A 11 -2.59 -2.55 -47.82
CA ASN A 11 -2.44 -3.11 -46.46
C ASN A 11 -1.21 -2.58 -45.67
N GLY A 12 -0.28 -1.88 -46.31
CA GLY A 12 0.92 -1.35 -45.63
C GLY A 12 0.66 -0.03 -44.87
N SER A 13 -0.06 0.90 -45.49
CA SER A 13 -0.28 2.24 -44.94
C SER A 13 -1.19 2.23 -43.70
N ALA A 14 -2.32 1.52 -43.76
CA ALA A 14 -3.25 1.42 -42.62
C ALA A 14 -2.62 0.77 -41.37
N ARG A 15 -1.70 -0.19 -41.57
CA ARG A 15 -1.02 -0.90 -40.49
C ARG A 15 0.00 -0.03 -39.77
N THR A 16 0.71 0.83 -40.50
CA THR A 16 1.65 1.80 -39.92
C THR A 16 0.91 2.92 -39.18
N THR A 17 -0.22 3.41 -39.70
CA THR A 17 -1.03 4.45 -39.03
C THR A 17 -1.65 3.95 -37.72
N MET A 18 -2.20 2.72 -37.70
CA MET A 18 -2.73 2.13 -36.46
C MET A 18 -1.64 1.91 -35.40
N LYS A 19 -0.45 1.47 -35.80
CA LYS A 19 0.66 1.26 -34.87
C LYS A 19 1.12 2.58 -34.23
N THR A 20 1.19 3.65 -35.03
CA THR A 20 1.58 4.98 -34.54
C THR A 20 0.53 5.56 -33.56
N GLN A 21 -0.76 5.38 -33.84
CA GLN A 21 -1.84 5.82 -32.94
C GLN A 21 -1.87 5.06 -31.62
N GLN A 22 -1.53 3.77 -31.63
CA GLN A 22 -1.46 2.94 -30.43
C GLN A 22 -0.25 3.32 -29.55
N GLU A 23 0.91 3.58 -30.16
CA GLU A 23 2.11 4.03 -29.45
C GLU A 23 1.90 5.41 -28.81
N ASP A 24 1.25 6.34 -29.52
CA ASP A 24 0.91 7.66 -28.98
C ASP A 24 -0.09 7.55 -27.81
N THR A 25 -1.13 6.73 -27.94
CA THR A 25 -2.12 6.52 -26.85
C THR A 25 -1.48 5.96 -25.58
N GLY A 26 -0.54 5.01 -25.72
CA GLY A 26 0.21 4.46 -24.59
C GLY A 26 1.07 5.52 -23.89
N ALA A 27 1.74 6.38 -24.66
CA ALA A 27 2.53 7.48 -24.11
C ALA A 27 1.64 8.49 -23.35
N GLN A 28 0.45 8.80 -23.87
CA GLN A 28 -0.51 9.69 -23.20
C GLN A 28 -1.00 9.12 -21.87
N PHE A 29 -1.30 7.81 -21.79
CA PHE A 29 -1.68 7.19 -20.51
C PHE A 29 -0.54 7.21 -19.47
N SER A 30 0.70 6.99 -19.91
CA SER A 30 1.86 7.10 -19.01
C SER A 30 2.05 8.54 -18.52
N ALA A 31 1.85 9.53 -19.39
CA ALA A 31 1.91 10.94 -19.01
C ALA A 31 0.78 11.33 -18.04
N LEU A 32 -0.44 10.84 -18.26
CA LEU A 32 -1.58 11.05 -17.36
C LEU A 32 -1.31 10.48 -15.98
N ALA A 33 -0.83 9.22 -15.90
CA ALA A 33 -0.49 8.59 -14.62
C ALA A 33 0.53 9.43 -13.83
N LYS A 34 1.62 9.86 -14.48
CA LYS A 34 2.63 10.74 -13.86
C LYS A 34 2.06 12.07 -13.39
N ALA A 35 1.12 12.65 -14.15
CA ALA A 35 0.49 13.91 -13.76
C ALA A 35 -0.43 13.74 -12.54
N ILE A 36 -1.15 12.63 -12.45
CA ILE A 36 -1.96 12.26 -11.28
C ILE A 36 -1.06 12.04 -10.06
N ASP A 37 0.04 11.28 -10.21
CA ASP A 37 1.01 11.04 -9.13
C ASP A 37 1.63 12.36 -8.65
N GLN A 38 1.97 13.25 -9.57
CA GLN A 38 2.51 14.57 -9.25
C GLN A 38 1.49 15.44 -8.51
N ALA A 39 0.21 15.41 -8.92
CA ALA A 39 -0.86 16.14 -8.24
C ALA A 39 -1.08 15.60 -6.82
N TRP A 40 -1.06 14.27 -6.64
CA TRP A 40 -1.11 13.64 -5.32
C TRP A 40 0.05 14.13 -4.43
N LEU A 41 1.29 14.06 -4.92
CA LEU A 41 2.46 14.52 -4.16
C LEU A 41 2.36 16.00 -3.75
N GLN A 42 1.72 16.84 -4.56
CA GLN A 42 1.51 18.26 -4.26
C GLN A 42 0.42 18.52 -3.22
N THR A 43 -0.58 17.63 -3.12
CA THR A 43 -1.82 17.91 -2.37
C THR A 43 -2.08 16.97 -1.20
N HIS A 44 -1.35 15.86 -1.06
CA HIS A 44 -1.56 14.88 0.02
C HIS A 44 -1.41 15.43 1.44
N LYS A 45 -0.71 16.56 1.64
CA LYS A 45 -0.60 17.28 2.92
C LYS A 45 -1.56 18.49 3.03
N GLY A 46 -2.25 18.81 1.94
CA GLY A 46 -3.17 19.94 1.86
C GLY A 46 -4.59 19.55 2.29
N ASP A 47 -5.54 20.43 1.98
CA ASP A 47 -6.96 20.11 2.11
C ASP A 47 -7.50 19.40 0.85
N PHE A 48 -8.65 18.75 1.01
CA PHE A 48 -9.34 18.06 -0.07
C PHE A 48 -9.69 18.98 -1.27
N THR A 49 -9.96 20.27 -1.02
CA THR A 49 -10.38 21.20 -2.07
C THR A 49 -9.24 21.51 -3.03
N ASP A 50 -8.02 21.68 -2.50
CA ASP A 50 -6.83 21.86 -3.30
C ASP A 50 -6.48 20.59 -4.10
N ALA A 51 -6.64 19.40 -3.51
CA ALA A 51 -6.50 18.12 -4.23
C ALA A 51 -7.47 18.02 -5.43
N VAL A 52 -8.76 18.30 -5.22
CA VAL A 52 -9.77 18.30 -6.30
C VAL A 52 -9.41 19.30 -7.39
N ARG A 53 -8.98 20.51 -7.03
CA ARG A 53 -8.61 21.54 -8.00
C ARG A 53 -7.45 21.08 -8.89
N GLU A 54 -6.41 20.48 -8.31
CA GLU A 54 -5.28 19.96 -9.09
C GLU A 54 -5.69 18.79 -9.99
N TYR A 55 -6.51 17.85 -9.51
CA TYR A 55 -7.01 16.76 -10.35
C TYR A 55 -7.90 17.25 -11.50
N GLN A 56 -8.77 18.23 -11.25
CA GLN A 56 -9.59 18.83 -12.31
C GLN A 56 -8.73 19.60 -13.33
N ARG A 57 -7.63 20.23 -12.89
CA ARG A 57 -6.66 20.86 -13.81
C ARG A 57 -5.99 19.81 -14.71
N VAL A 58 -5.57 18.67 -14.14
CA VAL A 58 -5.02 17.54 -14.90
C VAL A 58 -6.05 16.99 -15.88
N GLU A 59 -7.32 16.82 -15.46
CA GLU A 59 -8.39 16.39 -16.36
C GLU A 59 -8.53 17.33 -17.56
N ALA A 60 -8.66 18.64 -17.31
CA ALA A 60 -8.85 19.63 -18.36
C ALA A 60 -7.69 19.63 -19.37
N GLU A 61 -6.46 19.53 -18.89
CA GLU A 61 -5.25 19.44 -19.72
C GLU A 61 -5.29 18.21 -20.64
N PHE A 62 -5.54 17.02 -20.09
CA PHE A 62 -5.50 15.77 -20.84
C PHE A 62 -6.72 15.58 -21.74
N VAL A 63 -7.90 16.05 -21.34
CA VAL A 63 -9.09 16.06 -22.21
C VAL A 63 -8.85 16.98 -23.43
N ALA A 64 -8.25 18.16 -23.24
CA ALA A 64 -7.95 19.07 -24.33
C ALA A 64 -6.93 18.51 -25.33
N ARG A 65 -5.92 17.76 -24.86
CA ARG A 65 -4.91 17.12 -25.73
C ARG A 65 -5.48 16.08 -26.67
N MET A 66 -6.57 15.43 -26.26
CA MET A 66 -7.04 14.20 -26.88
C MET A 66 -8.16 14.41 -27.88
N ASN A 67 -8.60 15.67 -28.03
CA ASN A 67 -9.59 16.10 -29.01
C ASN A 67 -10.81 15.14 -29.03
N ASP A 68 -11.19 14.60 -30.19
CA ASP A 68 -12.36 13.72 -30.36
C ASP A 68 -12.13 12.24 -29.98
N ASN A 69 -11.03 11.89 -29.28
CA ASN A 69 -10.79 10.52 -28.83
C ASN A 69 -11.68 10.20 -27.61
N ALA A 70 -12.98 9.95 -27.85
CA ALA A 70 -13.98 9.71 -26.81
C ALA A 70 -13.61 8.58 -25.83
N PRO A 71 -13.05 7.42 -26.27
CA PRO A 71 -12.57 6.40 -25.33
C PRO A 71 -11.51 6.92 -24.35
N PHE A 72 -10.54 7.71 -24.83
CA PHE A 72 -9.50 8.26 -23.96
C PHE A 72 -10.04 9.33 -23.01
N VAL A 73 -10.94 10.20 -23.49
CA VAL A 73 -11.59 11.21 -22.65
C VAL A 73 -12.37 10.55 -21.51
N LEU A 74 -13.08 9.46 -21.78
CA LEU A 74 -13.79 8.68 -20.76
C LEU A 74 -12.82 8.06 -19.75
N GLU A 75 -11.73 7.43 -20.21
CA GLU A 75 -10.72 6.84 -19.33
C GLU A 75 -10.00 7.90 -18.48
N THR A 76 -9.74 9.08 -19.05
CA THR A 76 -9.16 10.21 -18.30
C THR A 76 -10.09 10.63 -17.15
N ARG A 77 -11.37 10.84 -17.45
CA ARG A 77 -12.40 11.17 -16.44
C ARG A 77 -12.52 10.12 -15.36
N ARG A 78 -12.48 8.84 -15.74
CA ARG A 78 -12.52 7.73 -14.80
C ARG A 78 -11.35 7.78 -13.83
N ARG A 79 -10.10 7.86 -14.33
CA ARG A 79 -8.90 7.90 -13.49
C ARG A 79 -8.87 9.12 -12.57
N ILE A 80 -9.37 10.26 -13.04
CA ILE A 80 -9.51 11.47 -12.21
C ILE A 80 -10.57 11.27 -11.12
N ALA A 81 -11.71 10.65 -11.42
CA ALA A 81 -12.72 10.32 -10.42
C ALA A 81 -12.21 9.30 -9.38
N GLU A 82 -11.44 8.29 -9.81
CA GLU A 82 -10.73 7.34 -8.94
C GLU A 82 -9.77 8.09 -7.99
N ALA A 83 -8.95 9.00 -8.51
CA ALA A 83 -8.02 9.81 -7.72
C ALA A 83 -8.73 10.75 -6.73
N ILE A 84 -9.84 11.39 -7.15
CA ILE A 84 -10.63 12.27 -6.28
C ILE A 84 -11.27 11.47 -5.13
N LEU A 85 -11.81 10.27 -5.38
CA LEU A 85 -12.37 9.44 -4.32
C LEU A 85 -11.27 8.96 -3.35
N SER A 86 -10.09 8.60 -3.86
CA SER A 86 -8.94 8.26 -3.03
C SER A 86 -8.51 9.44 -2.14
N ALA A 87 -8.53 10.66 -2.68
CA ALA A 87 -8.30 11.88 -1.89
C ALA A 87 -9.41 12.13 -0.86
N ALA A 88 -10.68 11.85 -1.18
CA ALA A 88 -11.76 11.95 -0.20
C ALA A 88 -11.55 10.97 0.96
N HIS A 89 -11.12 9.74 0.66
CA HIS A 89 -10.78 8.76 1.67
C HIS A 89 -9.64 9.22 2.59
N SER A 90 -8.59 9.86 2.05
CA SER A 90 -7.43 10.29 2.84
C SER A 90 -7.61 11.61 3.59
N HIS A 91 -8.42 12.54 3.09
CA HIS A 91 -8.62 13.86 3.69
C HIS A 91 -9.91 13.96 4.51
N HIS A 92 -10.73 12.91 4.53
CA HIS A 92 -11.98 12.83 5.30
C HIS A 92 -12.89 14.07 5.18
N PRO A 93 -13.20 14.59 3.96
CA PRO A 93 -14.18 15.66 3.81
C PRO A 93 -15.55 15.16 4.29
N SER A 94 -16.52 16.05 4.50
CA SER A 94 -17.87 15.65 4.94
C SER A 94 -18.46 14.53 4.08
N PHE A 95 -19.25 13.64 4.69
CA PHE A 95 -19.94 12.54 3.99
C PHE A 95 -20.55 12.91 2.63
N ASP A 96 -21.26 14.05 2.53
CA ASP A 96 -21.90 14.49 1.29
C ASP A 96 -20.92 14.66 0.12
N VAL A 97 -19.73 15.17 0.41
CA VAL A 97 -18.65 15.37 -0.58
C VAL A 97 -18.06 14.03 -1.01
N CYS A 98 -17.84 13.10 -0.07
CA CYS A 98 -17.39 11.75 -0.39
C CYS A 98 -18.43 10.99 -1.25
N ARG A 99 -19.72 11.10 -0.90
CA ARG A 99 -20.82 10.53 -1.67
C ARG A 99 -20.91 11.10 -3.09
N GLU A 100 -20.67 12.40 -3.27
CA GLU A 100 -20.60 12.99 -4.60
C GLU A 100 -19.42 12.43 -5.41
N ALA A 101 -18.24 12.30 -4.81
CA ALA A 101 -17.06 11.71 -5.46
C ALA A 101 -17.33 10.26 -5.89
N TRP A 102 -17.94 9.45 -5.02
CA TRP A 102 -18.37 8.09 -5.31
C TRP A 102 -19.36 8.02 -6.48
N ASN A 103 -20.41 8.85 -6.45
CA ASN A 103 -21.43 8.88 -7.51
C ASN A 103 -20.83 9.27 -8.87
N ASN A 104 -19.87 10.20 -8.88
CA ASN A 104 -19.14 10.57 -10.10
C ASN A 104 -18.33 9.40 -10.64
N LEU A 105 -17.63 8.65 -9.78
CA LEU A 105 -16.90 7.45 -10.20
C LEU A 105 -17.85 6.37 -10.75
N VAL A 106 -18.94 6.06 -10.05
CA VAL A 106 -19.96 5.09 -10.51
C VAL A 106 -20.51 5.48 -11.87
N ARG A 107 -20.75 6.78 -12.12
CA ARG A 107 -21.23 7.29 -13.41
C ARG A 107 -20.25 7.03 -14.56
N PHE A 108 -18.94 7.12 -14.32
CA PHE A 108 -17.92 6.80 -15.34
C PHE A 108 -17.60 5.31 -15.44
N GLY A 109 -18.02 4.53 -14.45
CA GLY A 109 -17.74 3.10 -14.31
C GLY A 109 -16.28 2.84 -13.92
N PHE A 110 -15.97 1.57 -13.63
CA PHE A 110 -14.66 1.15 -13.16
C PHE A 110 -13.83 0.54 -14.28
N THR A 111 -12.51 0.70 -14.19
CA THR A 111 -11.57 0.20 -15.20
C THR A 111 -11.54 -1.33 -15.24
N ASN A 112 -11.62 -1.95 -14.06
CA ASN A 112 -11.67 -3.40 -13.90
C ASN A 112 -12.29 -3.74 -12.53
N PHE A 113 -12.48 -5.03 -12.28
CA PHE A 113 -13.12 -5.54 -11.08
C PHE A 113 -12.33 -5.25 -9.79
N HIS A 114 -10.99 -5.34 -9.82
CA HIS A 114 -10.16 -5.01 -8.65
C HIS A 114 -10.28 -3.52 -8.30
N THR A 115 -10.21 -2.64 -9.30
CA THR A 115 -10.43 -1.20 -9.10
C THR A 115 -11.80 -0.90 -8.50
N ARG A 116 -12.85 -1.66 -8.88
CA ARG A 116 -14.16 -1.56 -8.24
C ARG A 116 -14.13 -1.97 -6.77
N CYS A 117 -13.48 -3.09 -6.44
CA CYS A 117 -13.38 -3.57 -5.05
C CYS A 117 -12.68 -2.54 -4.17
N MET A 118 -11.51 -2.06 -4.59
CA MET A 118 -10.73 -1.05 -3.87
C MET A 118 -11.49 0.25 -3.64
N HIS A 119 -12.16 0.80 -4.65
CA HIS A 119 -12.89 2.06 -4.49
C HIS A 119 -14.22 1.90 -3.74
N SER A 120 -14.86 0.73 -3.84
CA SER A 120 -15.99 0.39 -2.97
C SER A 120 -15.56 0.33 -1.50
N TRP A 121 -14.37 -0.22 -1.21
CA TRP A 121 -13.79 -0.19 0.12
C TRP A 121 -13.55 1.25 0.60
N PHE A 122 -12.90 2.10 -0.20
CA PHE A 122 -12.68 3.52 0.16
C PHE A 122 -13.98 4.26 0.51
N TYR A 123 -15.02 4.10 -0.30
CA TYR A 123 -16.31 4.75 -0.03
C TYR A 123 -16.97 4.19 1.23
N ALA A 124 -17.01 2.87 1.38
CA ALA A 124 -17.60 2.24 2.57
C ALA A 124 -16.83 2.57 3.86
N ASP A 125 -15.51 2.76 3.78
CA ASP A 125 -14.68 3.19 4.90
C ASP A 125 -14.97 4.65 5.28
N CYS A 126 -15.20 5.53 4.29
CA CYS A 126 -15.71 6.87 4.56
C CYS A 126 -17.09 6.83 5.24
N CYS A 127 -17.99 5.96 4.78
CA CYS A 127 -19.29 5.76 5.43
C CYS A 127 -19.12 5.34 6.90
N ALA A 128 -18.21 4.41 7.19
CA ALA A 128 -17.93 3.99 8.56
C ALA A 128 -17.27 5.10 9.42
N TYR A 129 -16.41 5.94 8.84
CA TYR A 129 -15.84 7.10 9.54
C TYR A 129 -16.91 8.16 9.86
N ASP A 130 -17.84 8.42 8.94
CA ASP A 130 -18.96 9.36 9.07
C ASP A 130 -20.20 8.77 9.81
N GLU A 131 -20.08 7.56 10.36
CA GLU A 131 -21.16 6.85 11.07
C GLU A 131 -22.45 6.70 10.21
N GLN A 132 -22.29 6.39 8.91
CA GLN A 132 -23.36 6.14 7.92
C GLN A 132 -23.40 4.65 7.47
N PRO A 133 -23.68 3.69 8.37
CA PRO A 133 -23.49 2.27 8.06
C PRO A 133 -24.36 1.74 6.92
N GLU A 134 -25.60 2.23 6.78
CA GLU A 134 -26.52 1.78 5.74
C GLU A 134 -25.99 2.05 4.32
N GLU A 135 -25.36 3.19 4.11
CA GLU A 135 -24.83 3.62 2.81
C GLU A 135 -23.58 2.80 2.42
N GLY A 136 -22.74 2.45 3.40
CA GLY A 136 -21.61 1.55 3.20
C GLY A 136 -22.06 0.12 2.86
N LEU A 137 -23.02 -0.42 3.63
CA LEU A 137 -23.56 -1.76 3.42
C LEU A 137 -24.25 -1.91 2.06
N ALA A 138 -25.00 -0.89 1.62
CA ALA A 138 -25.65 -0.88 0.31
C ALA A 138 -24.66 -1.06 -0.87
N VAL A 139 -23.40 -0.70 -0.68
CA VAL A 139 -22.33 -0.92 -1.67
C VAL A 139 -21.65 -2.28 -1.47
N LEU A 140 -21.34 -2.65 -0.23
CA LEU A 140 -20.53 -3.84 0.06
C LEU A 140 -21.30 -5.16 -0.10
N GLU A 141 -22.56 -5.25 0.33
CA GLU A 141 -23.33 -6.50 0.30
C GLU A 141 -23.46 -7.10 -1.12
N PRO A 142 -23.96 -6.36 -2.14
CA PRO A 142 -24.04 -6.89 -3.49
C PRO A 142 -22.67 -7.18 -4.11
N LEU A 143 -21.63 -6.39 -3.75
CA LEU A 143 -20.26 -6.62 -4.22
C LEU A 143 -19.70 -7.94 -3.68
N LEU A 144 -19.81 -8.18 -2.37
CA LEU A 144 -19.37 -9.41 -1.71
C LEU A 144 -20.07 -10.65 -2.31
N ALA A 145 -21.38 -10.59 -2.51
CA ALA A 145 -22.12 -11.68 -3.16
C ALA A 145 -21.62 -11.97 -4.59
N GLU A 146 -21.25 -10.93 -5.35
CA GLU A 146 -20.66 -11.10 -6.67
C GLU A 146 -19.26 -11.73 -6.60
N ILE A 147 -18.41 -11.30 -5.65
CA ILE A 147 -17.06 -11.85 -5.44
C ILE A 147 -17.14 -13.34 -5.08
N GLU A 148 -18.05 -13.72 -4.17
CA GLU A 148 -18.27 -15.12 -3.80
C GLU A 148 -18.68 -15.98 -5.00
N ARG A 149 -19.62 -15.49 -5.83
CA ARG A 149 -20.01 -16.19 -7.07
C ARG A 149 -18.81 -16.38 -8.01
N LEU A 150 -18.03 -15.31 -8.24
CA LEU A 150 -16.84 -15.36 -9.11
C LEU A 150 -15.76 -16.29 -8.56
N ARG A 151 -15.60 -16.38 -7.23
CA ARG A 151 -14.71 -17.35 -6.58
C ARG A 151 -15.13 -18.78 -6.89
N GLU A 152 -16.41 -19.10 -6.77
CA GLU A 152 -16.91 -20.46 -7.06
C GLU A 152 -16.77 -20.81 -8.56
N GLU A 153 -16.97 -19.85 -9.46
CA GLU A 153 -16.69 -20.03 -10.89
C GLU A 153 -15.19 -20.26 -11.17
N ALA A 154 -14.32 -19.54 -10.49
CA ALA A 154 -12.88 -19.74 -10.58
C ALA A 154 -12.49 -21.14 -10.09
N ARG A 155 -13.04 -21.60 -8.96
CA ARG A 155 -12.85 -22.96 -8.44
C ARG A 155 -13.30 -24.03 -9.44
N ALA A 156 -14.50 -23.88 -9.98
CA ALA A 156 -15.05 -24.81 -10.98
C ALA A 156 -14.20 -24.89 -12.25
N THR A 157 -13.52 -23.80 -12.61
CA THR A 157 -12.64 -23.72 -13.79
C THR A 157 -11.16 -23.91 -13.46
N GLN A 158 -10.82 -24.33 -12.23
CA GLN A 158 -9.44 -24.51 -11.73
C GLN A 158 -8.55 -23.26 -11.93
N ARG A 159 -9.16 -22.08 -11.89
CA ARG A 159 -8.45 -20.80 -11.92
C ARG A 159 -8.02 -20.41 -10.51
N PRO A 160 -6.92 -19.64 -10.36
CA PRO A 160 -6.49 -19.14 -9.06
C PRO A 160 -7.61 -18.35 -8.35
N THR A 161 -7.81 -18.63 -7.06
CA THR A 161 -8.86 -18.02 -6.22
C THR A 161 -8.35 -16.94 -5.29
N GLY A 162 -7.03 -16.82 -5.11
CA GLY A 162 -6.42 -15.97 -4.08
C GLY A 162 -6.87 -14.52 -4.13
N PHE A 163 -7.08 -13.96 -5.33
CA PHE A 163 -7.65 -12.62 -5.48
C PHE A 163 -9.03 -12.50 -4.80
N TYR A 164 -9.97 -13.39 -5.12
CA TYR A 164 -11.32 -13.33 -4.55
C TYR A 164 -11.33 -13.63 -3.05
N GLU A 165 -10.47 -14.53 -2.59
CA GLU A 165 -10.34 -14.86 -1.16
C GLU A 165 -9.83 -13.66 -0.36
N ASN A 166 -8.85 -12.93 -0.89
CA ASN A 166 -8.36 -11.71 -0.26
C ASN A 166 -9.42 -10.60 -0.24
N GLU A 167 -10.13 -10.37 -1.34
CA GLU A 167 -11.16 -9.32 -1.40
C GLU A 167 -12.37 -9.65 -0.49
N ILE A 168 -12.78 -10.92 -0.38
CA ILE A 168 -13.84 -11.34 0.57
C ILE A 168 -13.43 -11.05 2.01
N GLU A 169 -12.17 -11.31 2.37
CA GLU A 169 -11.65 -11.04 3.70
C GLU A 169 -11.66 -9.55 4.02
N HIS A 170 -11.04 -8.71 3.18
CA HIS A 170 -10.90 -7.28 3.43
C HIS A 170 -12.25 -6.54 3.41
N LEU A 171 -13.11 -6.82 2.41
CA LEU A 171 -14.43 -6.19 2.33
C LEU A 171 -15.40 -6.78 3.37
N GLY A 172 -15.21 -8.05 3.75
CA GLY A 172 -15.98 -8.72 4.79
C GLY A 172 -15.74 -8.11 6.16
N ASP A 173 -14.48 -7.84 6.50
CA ASP A 173 -14.11 -7.17 7.75
C ASP A 173 -14.81 -5.80 7.86
N LEU A 174 -14.71 -4.97 6.81
CA LEU A 174 -15.38 -3.66 6.80
C LEU A 174 -16.92 -3.77 6.84
N ARG A 175 -17.52 -4.77 6.16
CA ARG A 175 -18.96 -5.04 6.27
C ARG A 175 -19.34 -5.36 7.73
N ASP A 176 -18.57 -6.19 8.40
CA ASP A 176 -18.87 -6.61 9.77
C ASP A 176 -18.70 -5.43 10.76
N GLU A 177 -17.75 -4.51 10.51
CA GLU A 177 -17.67 -3.24 11.22
C GLU A 177 -18.91 -2.37 11.02
N LEU A 178 -19.35 -2.18 9.78
CA LEU A 178 -20.55 -1.39 9.47
C LEU A 178 -21.81 -2.00 10.11
N LEU A 179 -21.93 -3.33 10.11
CA LEU A 179 -23.01 -4.04 10.80
C LEU A 179 -22.94 -3.83 12.32
N ALA A 180 -21.75 -3.79 12.91
CA ALA A 180 -21.57 -3.46 14.32
C ALA A 180 -21.97 -2.01 14.62
N GLN A 181 -21.54 -1.06 13.79
CA GLN A 181 -21.94 0.34 13.89
C GLN A 181 -23.45 0.52 13.79
N GLN A 182 -24.13 -0.22 12.92
CA GLN A 182 -25.58 -0.21 12.82
C GLN A 182 -26.29 -0.68 14.11
N ARG A 183 -25.63 -1.55 14.90
CA ARG A 183 -26.09 -1.95 16.25
C ARG A 183 -25.69 -0.96 17.35
N GLY A 184 -24.96 0.10 17.02
CA GLY A 184 -24.41 1.06 17.98
C GLY A 184 -23.11 0.60 18.64
N GLU A 185 -22.44 -0.41 18.08
CA GLU A 185 -21.16 -0.94 18.54
C GLU A 185 -20.02 -0.34 17.68
N LEU A 186 -18.92 0.08 18.33
CA LEU A 186 -17.72 0.52 17.61
C LEU A 186 -16.64 -0.56 17.72
N SER A 187 -16.04 -0.91 16.59
CA SER A 187 -14.89 -1.81 16.55
C SER A 187 -13.70 -1.19 17.32
N PRO A 188 -12.95 -1.98 18.11
CA PRO A 188 -11.74 -1.49 18.76
C PRO A 188 -10.77 -0.86 17.76
N GLY A 189 -10.23 0.32 18.10
CA GLY A 189 -9.31 1.07 17.24
C GLY A 189 -9.96 1.88 16.11
N ARG A 190 -11.27 1.74 15.88
CA ARG A 190 -11.98 2.54 14.88
C ARG A 190 -12.07 4.00 15.31
N ILE A 191 -11.55 4.90 14.49
CA ILE A 191 -11.75 6.35 14.61
C ILE A 191 -12.97 6.75 13.78
N THR A 192 -13.84 7.59 14.34
CA THR A 192 -14.97 8.20 13.63
C THR A 192 -14.80 9.71 13.59
N ARG A 193 -15.51 10.39 12.68
CA ARG A 193 -15.52 11.86 12.59
C ARG A 193 -15.81 12.52 13.93
N ARG A 194 -16.81 12.01 14.66
CA ARG A 194 -17.17 12.55 15.99
C ARG A 194 -16.00 12.48 16.96
N MET A 195 -15.23 11.39 16.94
CA MET A 195 -14.06 11.22 17.82
C MET A 195 -12.92 12.15 17.41
N ASP A 196 -12.67 12.25 16.11
CA ASP A 196 -11.61 13.08 15.53
C ASP A 196 -11.88 14.58 15.76
N GLU A 197 -13.10 15.05 15.53
CA GLU A 197 -13.51 16.43 15.80
C GLU A 197 -13.51 16.78 17.30
N ALA A 198 -13.75 15.79 18.16
CA ALA A 198 -13.70 15.97 19.61
C ALA A 198 -12.27 15.92 20.16
N TYR A 199 -11.32 15.35 19.41
CA TYR A 199 -9.94 15.24 19.82
C TYR A 199 -9.27 16.62 19.82
N GLN A 200 -8.49 16.88 20.87
CA GLN A 200 -7.71 18.10 21.03
C GLN A 200 -6.29 17.67 21.35
N PRO A 201 -5.35 17.79 20.39
CA PRO A 201 -4.00 17.31 20.60
C PRO A 201 -3.34 18.11 21.72
N THR A 202 -2.60 17.41 22.57
CA THR A 202 -1.77 18.01 23.61
C THR A 202 -0.59 18.76 22.99
N PRO A 203 -0.01 19.75 23.70
CA PRO A 203 1.19 20.43 23.22
C PRO A 203 2.36 19.46 22.90
N GLU A 204 2.46 18.36 23.66
CA GLU A 204 3.43 17.30 23.43
C GLU A 204 3.19 16.54 22.13
N GLU A 205 1.94 16.16 21.83
CA GLU A 205 1.57 15.49 20.58
C GLU A 205 1.82 16.39 19.36
N VAL A 206 1.41 17.66 19.42
CA VAL A 206 1.71 18.65 18.35
C VAL A 206 3.21 18.75 18.11
N ARG A 207 4.02 18.77 19.18
CA ARG A 207 5.47 18.80 19.06
C ARG A 207 6.04 17.50 18.50
N ILE A 208 5.49 16.34 18.85
CA ILE A 208 5.89 15.05 18.28
C ILE A 208 5.61 15.03 16.77
N ASP A 209 4.46 15.53 16.32
CA ASP A 209 4.12 15.61 14.91
C ASP A 209 5.10 16.51 14.13
N GLU A 210 5.43 17.69 14.66
CA GLU A 210 6.45 18.59 14.08
C GLU A 210 7.83 17.91 13.99
N LEU A 211 8.18 17.10 14.99
CA LEU A 211 9.43 16.34 15.00
C LEU A 211 9.41 15.19 13.99
N TYR A 212 8.28 14.49 13.82
CA TYR A 212 8.13 13.47 12.78
C TYR A 212 8.26 14.07 11.39
N ASP A 213 7.63 15.21 11.12
CA ASP A 213 7.75 15.89 9.83
C ASP A 213 9.22 16.23 9.53
N THR A 214 9.91 16.82 10.51
CA THR A 214 11.35 17.13 10.40
C THR A 214 12.17 15.84 10.17
N PHE A 215 11.88 14.78 10.92
CA PHE A 215 12.58 13.50 10.80
C PHE A 215 12.38 12.87 9.42
N TRP A 216 11.14 12.81 8.92
CA TRP A 216 10.82 12.22 7.63
C TRP A 216 11.43 13.01 6.46
N GLU A 217 11.45 14.34 6.54
CA GLU A 217 12.13 15.18 5.57
C GLU A 217 13.65 14.91 5.52
N ALA A 218 14.29 14.92 6.69
CA ALA A 218 15.72 14.67 6.80
C ALA A 218 16.09 13.25 6.34
N ARG A 219 15.34 12.23 6.78
CA ARG A 219 15.49 10.83 6.35
C ARG A 219 15.33 10.69 4.84
N ARG A 220 14.30 11.31 4.25
CA ARG A 220 14.04 11.26 2.81
C ARG A 220 15.16 11.91 2.01
N ALA A 221 15.76 12.99 2.53
CA ALA A 221 16.94 13.59 1.91
C ALA A 221 18.12 12.60 1.85
N VAL A 222 18.43 11.90 2.94
CA VAL A 222 19.48 10.85 2.94
C VAL A 222 19.15 9.76 1.92
N PHE A 223 17.93 9.21 1.95
CA PHE A 223 17.51 8.17 1.01
C PHE A 223 17.68 8.60 -0.44
N ASN A 224 17.19 9.79 -0.79
CA ASN A 224 17.27 10.32 -2.16
C ASN A 224 18.71 10.49 -2.65
N THR A 225 19.68 10.73 -1.77
CA THR A 225 21.08 10.91 -2.19
C THR A 225 21.71 9.60 -2.65
N TYR A 226 21.47 8.47 -1.98
CA TYR A 226 22.07 7.19 -2.39
C TYR A 226 21.18 6.38 -3.32
N ALA A 227 19.84 6.52 -3.24
CA ALA A 227 18.93 5.85 -4.16
C ALA A 227 19.10 6.34 -5.62
N ARG A 228 19.53 7.59 -5.82
CA ARG A 228 19.78 8.18 -7.15
C ARG A 228 21.17 7.89 -7.70
N SER A 229 22.14 7.60 -6.83
CA SER A 229 23.52 7.30 -7.23
C SER A 229 24.09 6.24 -6.30
N TRP A 230 24.39 5.08 -6.86
CA TRP A 230 25.02 3.95 -6.17
C TRP A 230 26.51 4.20 -5.86
N ASP A 231 27.00 5.41 -6.13
CA ASP A 231 28.39 5.83 -5.96
C ASP A 231 28.72 6.25 -4.52
N ARG A 232 27.72 6.39 -3.64
CA ARG A 232 27.95 6.71 -2.22
C ARG A 232 28.43 5.48 -1.46
N SER A 233 29.44 5.65 -0.61
CA SER A 233 29.88 4.58 0.28
C SER A 233 28.83 4.30 1.37
N PHE A 234 28.69 3.05 1.77
CA PHE A 234 27.80 2.67 2.88
C PHE A 234 28.14 3.43 4.17
N ALA A 235 29.43 3.63 4.47
CA ALA A 235 29.87 4.34 5.66
C ALA A 235 29.32 5.78 5.71
N ASP A 236 29.32 6.48 4.57
CA ASP A 236 28.77 7.84 4.50
C ASP A 236 27.24 7.85 4.67
N VAL A 237 26.54 6.88 4.06
CA VAL A 237 25.08 6.76 4.17
C VAL A 237 24.67 6.45 5.62
N ALA A 238 25.34 5.50 6.27
CA ALA A 238 25.09 5.17 7.67
C ALA A 238 25.39 6.35 8.60
N ALA A 239 26.50 7.07 8.38
CA ALA A 239 26.84 8.26 9.15
C ALA A 239 25.80 9.38 9.00
N ASP A 240 25.23 9.57 7.81
CA ASP A 240 24.17 10.56 7.59
C ASP A 240 22.87 10.19 8.32
N TYR A 241 22.46 8.91 8.29
CA TYR A 241 21.31 8.45 9.07
C TYR A 241 21.51 8.64 10.58
N ARG A 242 22.70 8.35 11.11
CA ARG A 242 23.03 8.62 12.53
C ARG A 242 23.02 10.09 12.88
N ARG A 243 23.41 10.95 11.95
CA ARG A 243 23.35 12.40 12.16
C ARG A 243 21.90 12.87 12.26
N VAL A 244 21.01 12.33 11.42
CA VAL A 244 19.57 12.59 11.49
C VAL A 244 19.02 12.10 12.83
N GLU A 245 19.34 10.88 13.24
CA GLU A 245 18.96 10.32 14.55
C GLU A 245 19.37 11.25 15.69
N ALA A 246 20.66 11.62 15.75
CA ALA A 246 21.20 12.45 16.82
C ALA A 246 20.57 13.84 16.88
N ASP A 247 20.30 14.47 15.73
CA ASP A 247 19.62 15.77 15.66
C ASP A 247 18.18 15.67 16.19
N ILE A 248 17.40 14.69 15.74
CA ILE A 248 16.01 14.52 16.17
C ILE A 248 15.91 14.17 17.65
N VAL A 249 16.77 13.27 18.15
CA VAL A 249 16.82 12.92 19.58
C VAL A 249 17.21 14.14 20.44
N ALA A 250 18.16 14.95 19.98
CA ALA A 250 18.53 16.19 20.69
C ALA A 250 17.38 17.21 20.73
N ARG A 251 16.59 17.33 19.65
CA ARG A 251 15.42 18.22 19.58
C ARG A 251 14.24 17.74 20.41
N ALA A 252 14.04 16.42 20.54
CA ALA A 252 13.04 15.84 21.43
C ALA A 252 13.36 16.17 22.90
N GLY A 253 14.64 16.06 23.28
CA GLY A 253 15.12 16.27 24.64
C GLY A 253 14.95 15.04 25.53
N GLU A 254 15.11 15.22 26.84
CA GLU A 254 15.13 14.11 27.81
C GLU A 254 13.77 13.85 28.50
N ALA A 255 12.73 14.60 28.15
CA ALA A 255 11.43 14.45 28.78
C ALA A 255 10.82 13.06 28.49
N GLU A 256 10.27 12.44 29.53
CA GLU A 256 9.76 11.06 29.50
C GLU A 256 8.70 10.85 28.42
N ALA A 257 7.86 11.86 28.17
CA ALA A 257 6.83 11.85 27.13
C ALA A 257 7.38 11.60 25.71
N PHE A 258 8.65 11.93 25.44
CA PHE A 258 9.27 11.71 24.13
C PHE A 258 10.03 10.39 24.02
N GLN A 259 10.16 9.59 25.08
CA GLN A 259 10.93 8.35 25.03
C GLN A 259 10.38 7.33 24.02
N PRO A 260 9.05 7.11 23.90
CA PRO A 260 8.50 6.25 22.85
C PRO A 260 8.86 6.74 21.44
N PHE A 261 8.71 8.04 21.19
CA PHE A 261 9.09 8.68 19.92
C PHE A 261 10.59 8.49 19.61
N VAL A 262 11.46 8.73 20.60
CA VAL A 262 12.92 8.56 20.45
C VAL A 262 13.28 7.11 20.13
N LEU A 263 12.63 6.14 20.77
CA LEU A 263 12.84 4.72 20.47
C LEU A 263 12.43 4.41 19.02
N GLU A 264 11.27 4.91 18.56
CA GLU A 264 10.82 4.68 17.19
C GLU A 264 11.79 5.30 16.17
N VAL A 265 12.27 6.53 16.40
CA VAL A 265 13.28 7.16 15.53
C VAL A 265 14.53 6.29 15.40
N ARG A 266 14.99 5.69 16.51
CA ARG A 266 16.14 4.77 16.52
C ARG A 266 15.86 3.51 15.73
N GLN A 267 14.69 2.89 15.93
CA GLN A 267 14.28 1.69 15.19
C GLN A 267 14.23 1.97 13.69
N VAL A 268 13.59 3.06 13.26
CA VAL A 268 13.53 3.46 11.86
C VAL A 268 14.92 3.74 11.30
N VAL A 269 15.81 4.40 12.05
CA VAL A 269 17.18 4.63 11.58
C VAL A 269 17.96 3.33 11.41
N ALA A 270 17.88 2.40 12.37
CA ALA A 270 18.50 1.08 12.26
C ALA A 270 17.95 0.29 11.06
N GLU A 271 16.64 0.34 10.83
CA GLU A 271 15.98 -0.25 9.67
C GLU A 271 16.53 0.30 8.34
N ASN A 272 16.69 1.63 8.23
CA ASN A 272 17.23 2.26 7.03
C ASN A 272 18.72 1.93 6.83
N ILE A 273 19.50 1.82 7.90
CA ILE A 273 20.91 1.40 7.83
C ILE A 273 21.01 -0.04 7.33
N LEU A 274 20.22 -0.97 7.86
CA LEU A 274 20.17 -2.34 7.36
C LEU A 274 19.72 -2.39 5.88
N THR A 275 18.70 -1.60 5.53
CA THR A 275 18.23 -1.49 4.14
C THR A 275 19.34 -1.01 3.21
N ALA A 276 20.12 0.01 3.62
CA ALA A 276 21.26 0.49 2.87
C ALA A 276 22.39 -0.56 2.80
N ALA A 277 22.67 -1.29 3.88
CA ALA A 277 23.68 -2.34 3.90
C ALA A 277 23.36 -3.46 2.90
N CYS A 278 22.12 -3.96 2.93
CA CYS A 278 21.65 -4.99 2.01
C CYS A 278 21.58 -4.48 0.56
N GLY A 279 21.03 -3.28 0.36
CA GLY A 279 20.85 -2.69 -0.97
C GLY A 279 22.16 -2.33 -1.67
N LEU A 280 23.18 -1.93 -0.92
CA LEU A 280 24.54 -1.67 -1.42
C LEU A 280 25.44 -2.91 -1.38
N GLU A 281 24.86 -4.10 -1.23
CA GLU A 281 25.53 -5.41 -1.24
C GLU A 281 26.78 -5.46 -0.33
N GLN A 282 26.66 -4.92 0.89
CA GLN A 282 27.77 -4.89 1.83
C GLN A 282 28.20 -6.30 2.27
N PRO A 283 29.47 -6.47 2.71
CA PRO A 283 29.94 -7.72 3.26
C PRO A 283 29.04 -8.23 4.40
N PHE A 284 28.94 -9.54 4.52
CA PHE A 284 28.09 -10.21 5.52
C PHE A 284 28.20 -9.61 6.93
N GLU A 285 29.41 -9.32 7.40
CA GLU A 285 29.65 -8.80 8.75
C GLU A 285 28.95 -7.45 8.97
N VAL A 286 28.95 -6.58 7.95
CA VAL A 286 28.26 -5.28 7.99
C VAL A 286 26.74 -5.45 8.05
N CYS A 287 26.19 -6.33 7.21
CA CYS A 287 24.77 -6.65 7.21
C CYS A 287 24.32 -7.27 8.54
N ARG A 288 25.13 -8.18 9.09
CA ARG A 288 24.87 -8.84 10.38
C ARG A 288 24.89 -7.86 11.54
N ASP A 289 25.86 -6.95 11.57
CA ASP A 289 25.95 -5.96 12.65
C ASP A 289 24.75 -4.99 12.61
N ALA A 290 24.34 -4.53 11.42
CA ALA A 290 23.13 -3.72 11.26
C ALA A 290 21.84 -4.49 11.64
N TRP A 291 21.76 -5.77 11.28
CA TRP A 291 20.66 -6.66 11.69
C TRP A 291 20.58 -6.82 13.21
N ASN A 292 21.70 -7.13 13.86
CA ASN A 292 21.75 -7.31 15.31
C ASN A 292 21.34 -6.05 16.08
N GLU A 293 21.71 -4.88 15.56
CA GLU A 293 21.26 -3.63 16.17
C GLU A 293 19.74 -3.44 16.05
N LEU A 294 19.16 -3.67 14.88
CA LEU A 294 17.71 -3.59 14.70
C LEU A 294 16.99 -4.58 15.62
N VAL A 295 17.45 -5.83 15.69
CA VAL A 295 16.90 -6.84 16.61
C VAL A 295 17.03 -6.40 18.07
N HIS A 296 18.13 -5.76 18.46
CA HIS A 296 18.33 -5.25 19.82
C HIS A 296 17.35 -4.13 20.18
N LEU A 297 17.06 -3.24 19.24
CA LEU A 297 16.07 -2.17 19.41
C LEU A 297 14.63 -2.69 19.34
N GLY A 298 14.43 -3.88 18.77
CA GLY A 298 13.11 -4.46 18.50
C GLY A 298 12.50 -3.90 17.21
N PHE A 299 11.53 -4.65 16.67
CA PHE A 299 10.72 -4.22 15.52
C PHE A 299 9.50 -3.43 16.01
N ARG A 300 9.05 -2.44 15.24
CA ARG A 300 7.86 -1.63 15.55
C ARG A 300 6.58 -2.43 15.44
N ASP A 301 6.54 -3.31 14.45
CA ASP A 301 5.44 -4.22 14.21
C ASP A 301 5.92 -5.52 13.57
N PHE A 302 5.01 -6.49 13.50
CA PHE A 302 5.31 -7.82 12.97
C PHE A 302 5.53 -7.82 11.44
N GLY A 303 4.96 -6.85 10.72
CA GLY A 303 5.21 -6.63 9.29
C GLY A 303 6.63 -6.16 9.01
N GLU A 304 7.14 -5.24 9.82
CA GLU A 304 8.55 -4.82 9.79
C GLU A 304 9.46 -6.02 10.06
N GLN A 305 9.18 -6.83 11.09
CA GLN A 305 9.95 -8.04 11.37
C GLN A 305 10.00 -8.97 10.14
N CYS A 306 8.87 -9.21 9.49
CA CYS A 306 8.82 -10.06 8.29
C CYS A 306 9.65 -9.50 7.14
N ARG A 307 9.47 -8.21 6.82
CA ARG A 307 10.19 -7.56 5.72
C ARG A 307 11.69 -7.49 5.97
N MET A 308 12.11 -7.14 7.19
CA MET A 308 13.53 -7.01 7.50
C MET A 308 14.20 -8.38 7.57
N THR A 309 13.50 -9.42 8.03
CA THR A 309 13.98 -10.81 8.00
C THR A 309 14.19 -11.29 6.58
N ASP A 310 13.21 -11.10 5.69
CA ASP A 310 13.31 -11.44 4.26
C ASP A 310 14.51 -10.75 3.61
N MET A 311 14.66 -9.44 3.85
CA MET A 311 15.76 -8.64 3.28
C MET A 311 17.13 -9.13 3.77
N TYR A 312 17.30 -9.32 5.08
CA TYR A 312 18.55 -9.79 5.67
C TYR A 312 18.89 -11.21 5.19
N ALA A 313 17.92 -12.14 5.20
CA ALA A 313 18.12 -13.51 4.75
C ALA A 313 18.48 -13.62 3.25
N LYS A 314 17.90 -12.76 2.40
CA LYS A 314 18.34 -12.61 0.99
C LYS A 314 19.80 -12.17 0.90
N SER A 315 20.21 -11.18 1.70
CA SER A 315 21.61 -10.72 1.76
C SER A 315 22.57 -11.83 2.23
N CYS A 316 22.15 -12.66 3.20
CA CYS A 316 22.89 -13.85 3.62
C CYS A 316 23.11 -14.83 2.46
N GLY A 317 22.07 -15.08 1.65
CA GLY A 317 22.20 -15.91 0.44
C GLY A 317 23.20 -15.35 -0.57
N LEU A 318 23.14 -14.04 -0.84
CA LEU A 318 24.10 -13.35 -1.73
C LEU A 318 25.54 -13.47 -1.22
N ASN A 319 25.74 -13.37 0.10
CA ASN A 319 27.04 -13.50 0.76
C ASN A 319 27.49 -14.96 0.99
N ARG A 320 26.75 -15.95 0.45
CA ARG A 320 27.02 -17.40 0.64
C ARG A 320 27.08 -17.80 2.13
N LYS A 321 26.16 -17.25 2.91
CA LYS A 321 25.93 -17.57 4.33
C LYS A 321 24.51 -18.12 4.53
N PRO A 322 24.11 -19.22 3.84
CA PRO A 322 22.74 -19.71 3.91
C PRO A 322 22.29 -20.06 5.33
N GLU A 323 23.22 -20.49 6.19
CA GLU A 323 22.91 -20.94 7.55
C GLU A 323 22.44 -19.79 8.44
N GLU A 324 23.01 -18.61 8.24
CA GLU A 324 22.64 -17.40 8.97
C GLU A 324 21.29 -16.85 8.49
N GLY A 325 20.99 -17.03 7.20
CA GLY A 325 19.67 -16.71 6.65
C GLY A 325 18.59 -17.68 7.15
N LEU A 326 18.87 -18.98 7.16
CA LEU A 326 17.94 -20.00 7.66
C LEU A 326 17.67 -19.82 9.16
N ALA A 327 18.69 -19.46 9.94
CA ALA A 327 18.57 -19.24 11.38
C ALA A 327 17.54 -18.14 11.76
N VAL A 328 17.28 -17.18 10.88
CA VAL A 328 16.27 -16.14 11.11
C VAL A 328 14.92 -16.44 10.42
N VAL A 329 14.93 -17.15 9.29
CA VAL A 329 13.72 -17.46 8.52
C VAL A 329 12.91 -18.59 9.14
N GLU A 330 13.55 -19.66 9.60
CA GLU A 330 12.84 -20.84 10.13
C GLU A 330 12.01 -20.52 11.38
N PRO A 331 12.52 -19.80 12.40
CA PRO A 331 11.70 -19.44 13.55
C PRO A 331 10.54 -18.53 13.19
N LEU A 332 10.75 -17.58 12.28
CA LEU A 332 9.70 -16.65 11.85
C LEU A 332 8.59 -17.35 11.06
N LEU A 333 8.93 -18.33 10.22
CA LEU A 333 7.94 -19.16 9.53
C LEU A 333 7.03 -19.92 10.51
N ALA A 334 7.62 -20.53 11.53
CA ALA A 334 6.86 -21.24 12.56
C ALA A 334 5.95 -20.27 13.35
N GLU A 335 6.44 -19.07 13.66
CA GLU A 335 5.65 -18.03 14.32
C GLU A 335 4.50 -17.54 13.43
N LEU A 336 4.73 -17.33 12.13
CA LEU A 336 3.70 -16.96 11.16
C LEU A 336 2.59 -18.00 11.05
N GLU A 337 2.94 -19.29 10.99
CA GLU A 337 1.98 -20.40 10.96
C GLU A 337 1.14 -20.44 12.25
N GLN A 338 1.79 -20.33 13.41
CA GLN A 338 1.10 -20.30 14.70
C GLN A 338 0.15 -19.11 14.83
N ARG A 339 0.59 -17.91 14.42
CA ARG A 339 -0.24 -16.70 14.48
C ARG A 339 -1.40 -16.77 13.49
N LEU A 340 -1.20 -17.32 12.30
CA LEU A 340 -2.29 -17.57 11.34
C LEU A 340 -3.37 -18.48 11.93
N ASP A 341 -2.97 -19.60 12.55
CA ASP A 341 -3.92 -20.52 13.16
C ASP A 341 -4.69 -19.86 14.32
N ALA A 342 -3.99 -19.11 15.18
CA ALA A 342 -4.61 -18.36 16.27
C ALA A 342 -5.59 -17.29 15.76
N GLU A 343 -5.21 -16.55 14.70
CA GLU A 343 -6.04 -15.52 14.09
C GLU A 343 -7.30 -16.10 13.43
N LEU A 344 -7.15 -17.22 12.71
CA LEU A 344 -8.29 -17.91 12.10
C LEU A 344 -9.27 -18.41 13.17
N GLU A 345 -8.78 -18.93 14.29
CA GLU A 345 -9.65 -19.37 15.38
C GLU A 345 -10.33 -18.18 16.08
N ARG A 346 -9.58 -17.12 16.37
CA ARG A 346 -10.13 -15.87 16.93
C ARG A 346 -11.26 -15.32 16.07
N ARG A 347 -11.07 -15.24 14.74
CA ARG A 347 -12.11 -14.78 13.81
C ARG A 347 -13.32 -15.70 13.78
N ARG A 348 -13.13 -17.02 13.83
CA ARG A 348 -14.25 -17.98 13.92
C ARG A 348 -15.07 -17.75 15.18
N GLU A 349 -14.42 -17.57 16.33
CA GLU A 349 -15.08 -17.29 17.59
C GLU A 349 -15.82 -15.94 17.57
N ALA A 350 -15.17 -14.88 17.09
CA ALA A 350 -15.77 -13.55 16.97
C ALA A 350 -17.01 -13.58 16.08
N HIS A 351 -16.92 -14.21 14.91
CA HIS A 351 -18.05 -14.38 14.00
C HIS A 351 -19.19 -15.19 14.65
N ALA A 352 -18.88 -16.26 15.39
CA ALA A 352 -19.89 -17.04 16.11
C ALA A 352 -20.62 -16.23 17.20
N LYS A 353 -19.96 -15.20 17.75
CA LYS A 353 -20.52 -14.28 18.74
C LYS A 353 -21.09 -12.99 18.12
N SER A 354 -20.96 -12.81 16.79
CA SER A 354 -21.27 -11.55 16.09
C SER A 354 -20.49 -10.35 16.64
N GLU A 355 -19.29 -10.58 17.16
CA GLU A 355 -18.38 -9.52 17.60
C GLU A 355 -17.75 -8.84 16.38
N PRO A 356 -17.52 -7.50 16.43
CA PRO A 356 -16.82 -6.81 15.37
C PRO A 356 -15.39 -7.36 15.20
N PRO A 357 -14.83 -7.30 13.98
CA PRO A 357 -13.42 -7.63 13.79
C PRO A 357 -12.56 -6.66 14.61
N THR A 358 -11.42 -7.16 15.10
CA THR A 358 -10.38 -6.30 15.72
C THR A 358 -9.16 -6.26 14.81
N HIS A 359 -8.56 -5.08 14.72
CA HIS A 359 -7.37 -4.78 13.93
C HIS A 359 -6.06 -4.91 14.74
N GLU A 360 -6.10 -5.64 15.85
CA GLU A 360 -4.93 -5.82 16.72
C GLU A 360 -3.88 -6.74 16.08
N GLU A 361 -4.33 -7.73 15.31
CA GLU A 361 -3.47 -8.64 14.57
C GLU A 361 -3.64 -8.43 13.06
N PRO A 362 -2.57 -8.63 12.27
CA PRO A 362 -2.66 -8.65 10.81
C PRO A 362 -3.73 -9.60 10.26
N SER A 363 -4.19 -9.35 9.05
CA SER A 363 -5.18 -10.18 8.38
C SER A 363 -4.64 -11.60 8.06
N PRO A 364 -5.48 -12.64 7.99
CA PRO A 364 -5.08 -13.97 7.55
C PRO A 364 -4.34 -13.99 6.20
N SER A 365 -4.72 -13.11 5.27
CA SER A 365 -4.04 -12.93 3.99
C SER A 365 -2.60 -12.44 4.14
N PHE A 366 -2.33 -11.47 5.03
CA PHE A 366 -0.98 -11.04 5.37
C PHE A 366 -0.09 -12.24 5.78
N TYR A 367 -0.59 -13.10 6.67
CA TYR A 367 0.16 -14.27 7.13
C TYR A 367 0.44 -15.25 5.99
N ARG A 368 -0.58 -15.57 5.18
CA ARG A 368 -0.45 -16.50 4.06
C ARG A 368 0.58 -16.01 3.04
N ASP A 369 0.57 -14.72 2.72
CA ASP A 369 1.51 -14.13 1.77
C ASP A 369 2.95 -14.18 2.29
N TRP A 370 3.18 -13.90 3.57
CA TRP A 370 4.51 -14.01 4.19
C TRP A 370 5.00 -15.44 4.35
N ILE A 371 4.14 -16.38 4.76
CA ILE A 371 4.47 -17.82 4.82
C ILE A 371 4.95 -18.29 3.44
N LYS A 372 4.23 -17.91 2.38
CA LYS A 372 4.62 -18.25 1.01
C LYS A 372 5.96 -17.62 0.63
N SER A 373 6.11 -16.31 0.80
CA SER A 373 7.32 -15.58 0.41
C SER A 373 8.57 -16.09 1.16
N LEU A 374 8.47 -16.27 2.47
CA LEU A 374 9.57 -16.77 3.29
C LEU A 374 9.82 -18.27 3.08
N GLY A 375 8.79 -19.05 2.76
CA GLY A 375 8.94 -20.46 2.38
C GLY A 375 9.77 -20.61 1.10
N GLU A 376 9.48 -19.81 0.08
CA GLU A 376 10.28 -19.76 -1.16
C GLU A 376 11.73 -19.32 -0.89
N LEU A 377 11.96 -18.39 0.04
CA LEU A 377 13.29 -17.95 0.42
C LEU A 377 14.05 -19.05 1.19
N ARG A 378 13.41 -19.70 2.16
CA ARG A 378 13.95 -20.85 2.89
C ARG A 378 14.43 -21.93 1.93
N ASP A 379 13.58 -22.32 0.98
CA ASP A 379 13.90 -23.38 0.01
C ASP A 379 15.11 -23.01 -0.86
N LYS A 380 15.25 -21.72 -1.24
CA LYS A 380 16.44 -21.21 -1.96
C LYS A 380 17.70 -21.30 -1.10
N LEU A 381 17.63 -20.91 0.18
CA LEU A 381 18.77 -20.98 1.09
C LEU A 381 19.17 -22.44 1.40
N GLU A 382 18.20 -23.34 1.56
CA GLU A 382 18.47 -24.77 1.73
C GLU A 382 19.17 -25.38 0.51
N ALA A 383 18.77 -24.98 -0.70
CA ALA A 383 19.44 -25.41 -1.93
C ALA A 383 20.90 -24.94 -1.95
N GLN A 384 21.17 -23.70 -1.55
CA GLN A 384 22.54 -23.19 -1.44
C GLN A 384 23.36 -23.92 -0.38
N ARG A 385 22.77 -24.24 0.77
CA ARG A 385 23.41 -25.01 1.86
C ARG A 385 23.90 -26.38 1.37
N LYS A 386 23.12 -27.05 0.51
CA LYS A 386 23.45 -28.39 -0.02
C LYS A 386 24.60 -28.36 -1.04
N GLY A 387 25.00 -27.18 -1.51
CA GLY A 387 25.95 -27.01 -2.59
C GLY A 387 25.34 -27.29 -3.97
N PRO A 388 26.04 -26.91 -5.06
CA PRO A 388 25.62 -27.15 -6.43
C PRO A 388 25.60 -28.63 -6.83
#